data_AF-B7G5Z0-F1
#
_entry.id   AF-B7G5Z0-F1
#
_cell.length_a   1.000
_cell.length_b   1.000
_cell.length_c   1.000
_cell.angle_alpha   90.00
_cell.angle_beta   90.00
_cell.angle_gamma   90.00
#
_symmetry.space_group_name_H-M   'P 1'
#
loop_
_entity.id
_entity.type
_entity.pdbx_description
1 polymer ?
#
loop_
_entity_poly.entity_id
_entity_poly.type
_entity_poly.pdbx_seq_one_letter_code
_entity_poly.pdbx_strand_id
1 'polypeptide(L)'
;MVPIPDRRIVVDCDGDSSSCSSDVVAFCPKRSIQWKDEICEYHEGAVLDTDASRRDIWYQHSELSRIKRKALVVSKEANQYGFGSLLTNTYGRAGDEMQDALNTWSRNGNSRRGLERWINDEYAAKRSDIRRRTIQSVLRAQTKMREEAINNVDYGIKVISRLSEAFSVDSRNFAYAMAIADEVAMSHVEEDYSIVQERKAKALAQQQHMAAAPPRLPQRTRGLSLTGHPEESFRHFY
;
A
#
# COMPACT_ATOMS: atom_id res chain seq x y z
N MET A 1 -45.53 -8.85 -19.30
CA MET A 1 -44.14 -8.78 -18.83
C MET A 1 -43.32 -8.13 -19.92
N VAL A 2 -42.77 -6.94 -19.67
CA VAL A 2 -41.98 -6.17 -20.64
C VAL A 2 -40.50 -6.42 -20.35
N PRO A 3 -39.66 -6.77 -21.35
CA PRO A 3 -38.23 -6.95 -21.10
C PRO A 3 -37.54 -5.58 -20.94
N ILE A 4 -36.73 -5.45 -19.90
CA ILE A 4 -35.88 -4.28 -19.66
C ILE A 4 -34.65 -4.41 -20.57
N PRO A 5 -34.32 -3.41 -21.40
CA PRO A 5 -33.16 -3.51 -22.28
C PRO A 5 -31.86 -3.35 -21.49
N ASP A 6 -30.90 -4.19 -21.85
CA ASP A 6 -29.54 -4.26 -21.34
C ASP A 6 -28.74 -3.01 -21.77
N ARG A 7 -28.49 -2.09 -20.82
CA ARG A 7 -27.66 -0.91 -21.05
C ARG A 7 -26.19 -1.28 -20.88
N ARG A 8 -25.54 -1.68 -21.96
CA ARG A 8 -24.07 -1.66 -22.04
C ARG A 8 -23.59 -0.22 -22.07
N ILE A 9 -22.83 0.18 -21.04
CA ILE A 9 -22.07 1.42 -21.04
C ILE A 9 -20.83 1.15 -21.90
N VAL A 10 -20.86 1.64 -23.14
CA VAL A 10 -19.65 1.78 -23.96
C VAL A 10 -18.97 3.06 -23.48
N VAL A 11 -17.81 2.91 -22.85
CA VAL A 11 -16.93 4.04 -22.54
C VAL A 11 -15.98 4.16 -23.71
N ASP A 12 -16.30 5.05 -24.64
CA ASP A 12 -15.36 5.49 -25.67
C ASP A 12 -14.27 6.32 -24.98
N CYS A 13 -13.06 5.76 -24.94
CA CYS A 13 -11.86 6.46 -24.52
C CYS A 13 -11.26 7.13 -25.76
N ASP A 14 -11.73 8.32 -26.09
CA ASP A 14 -11.04 9.16 -27.08
C ASP A 14 -9.66 9.54 -26.53
N GLY A 15 -8.65 9.14 -27.31
CA GLY A 15 -7.25 9.31 -27.01
C GLY A 15 -6.82 10.75 -27.25
N ASP A 16 -6.52 11.44 -26.15
CA ASP A 16 -5.61 12.59 -26.20
C ASP A 16 -4.23 12.15 -25.75
N SER A 17 -3.32 12.17 -26.71
CA SER A 17 -1.88 12.03 -26.56
C SER A 17 -1.33 13.27 -25.84
N SER A 18 -1.56 13.34 -24.53
CA SER A 18 -1.01 14.39 -23.68
C SER A 18 0.43 14.07 -23.31
N SER A 19 1.33 14.81 -23.94
CA SER A 19 2.73 15.03 -23.56
C SER A 19 2.95 14.95 -22.04
N CYS A 20 3.86 14.06 -21.63
CA CYS A 20 4.33 13.88 -20.27
C CYS A 20 5.20 15.09 -19.87
N SER A 21 4.55 16.18 -19.47
CA SER A 21 5.21 17.24 -18.71
C SER A 21 5.53 16.71 -17.31
N SER A 22 6.81 16.48 -17.04
CA SER A 22 7.36 16.20 -15.72
C SER A 22 7.35 17.47 -14.86
N ASP A 23 6.16 17.99 -14.59
CA ASP A 23 6.00 19.05 -13.61
C ASP A 23 6.19 18.45 -12.22
N VAL A 24 7.35 18.74 -11.64
CA VAL A 24 7.67 18.50 -10.24
C VAL A 24 6.66 19.31 -9.42
N VAL A 25 5.56 18.67 -9.04
CA VAL A 25 4.57 19.26 -8.14
C VAL A 25 5.28 19.55 -6.82
N ALA A 26 5.61 20.83 -6.60
CA ALA A 26 6.19 21.30 -5.36
C ALA A 26 5.29 20.86 -4.20
N PHE A 27 5.79 19.91 -3.40
CA PHE A 27 5.08 19.38 -2.25
C PHE A 27 5.13 20.43 -1.15
N CYS A 28 4.15 21.35 -1.12
CA CYS A 28 4.02 22.28 0.00
C CYS A 28 3.77 21.48 1.29
N PRO A 29 4.63 21.61 2.31
CA PRO A 29 4.47 20.86 3.56
C PRO A 29 3.14 21.23 4.23
N LYS A 30 2.41 20.19 4.63
CA LYS A 30 1.10 20.27 5.29
C LYS A 30 1.18 21.05 6.60
N ARG A 31 0.25 21.99 6.79
CA ARG A 31 0.10 22.79 8.00
C ARG A 31 -0.17 21.90 9.22
N SER A 32 0.49 22.19 10.35
CA SER A 32 0.28 21.50 11.63
C SER A 32 -1.07 21.87 12.24
N ILE A 33 -1.79 20.89 12.80
CA ILE A 33 -3.04 21.11 13.52
C ILE A 33 -2.75 21.77 14.87
N GLN A 34 -3.35 22.93 15.14
CA GLN A 34 -3.58 23.40 16.51
C GLN A 34 -4.96 22.95 16.92
N TRP A 35 -5.04 21.93 17.79
CA TRP A 35 -6.29 21.55 18.42
C TRP A 35 -6.62 22.62 19.44
N LYS A 36 -7.68 23.39 19.20
CA LYS A 36 -8.32 24.17 20.26
C LYS A 36 -9.21 23.21 21.05
N ASP A 37 -9.11 23.24 22.37
CA ASP A 37 -9.84 22.39 23.33
C ASP A 37 -11.37 22.63 23.34
N GLU A 38 -11.94 23.24 22.30
CA GLU A 38 -13.37 23.44 22.15
C GLU A 38 -13.98 22.21 21.47
N ILE A 39 -14.63 21.41 22.32
CA ILE A 39 -15.55 20.31 22.04
C ILE A 39 -16.07 20.32 20.60
N CYS A 40 -15.81 19.25 19.84
CA CYS A 40 -16.39 19.03 18.52
C CYS A 40 -17.92 19.15 18.58
N GLU A 41 -18.46 20.31 18.20
CA GLU A 41 -19.89 20.48 18.01
C GLU A 41 -20.33 19.60 16.83
N TYR A 42 -21.22 18.66 17.13
CA TYR A 42 -21.85 17.83 16.12
C TYR A 42 -22.83 18.71 15.33
N HIS A 43 -22.42 19.21 14.16
CA HIS A 43 -23.34 19.88 13.26
C HIS A 43 -24.34 18.85 12.69
N GLU A 44 -25.56 18.84 13.23
CA GLU A 44 -26.71 18.01 12.81
C GLU A 44 -27.15 18.33 11.36
N GLY A 45 -26.33 17.97 10.37
CA GLY A 45 -26.69 18.17 8.96
C GLY A 45 -26.85 19.64 8.55
N ALA A 46 -26.41 20.59 9.38
CA ALA A 46 -26.36 22.00 9.02
C ALA A 46 -25.40 22.18 7.85
N VAL A 47 -25.89 22.84 6.79
CA VAL A 47 -25.09 23.29 5.65
C VAL A 47 -23.91 24.06 6.22
N LEU A 48 -22.72 23.48 6.10
CA LEU A 48 -21.46 24.05 6.55
C LEU A 48 -21.37 25.48 6.03
N ASP A 49 -21.17 26.43 6.95
CA ASP A 49 -20.78 27.80 6.63
C ASP A 49 -19.58 27.74 5.67
N THR A 50 -19.82 28.12 4.41
CA THR A 50 -18.99 27.74 3.26
C THR A 50 -17.58 28.33 3.31
N ASP A 51 -17.39 29.40 4.09
CA ASP A 51 -16.13 30.12 4.16
C ASP A 51 -15.24 29.69 5.33
N ALA A 52 -15.82 29.28 6.46
CA ALA A 52 -15.07 28.69 7.57
C ALA A 52 -14.58 27.27 7.21
N SER A 53 -15.42 26.48 6.54
CA SER A 53 -15.11 25.09 6.20
C SER A 53 -14.07 24.92 5.10
N ARG A 54 -13.86 25.93 4.23
CA ARG A 54 -12.85 25.86 3.16
C ARG A 54 -11.42 25.78 3.67
N ARG A 55 -11.15 26.24 4.90
CA ARG A 55 -9.79 26.24 5.48
C ARG A 55 -9.37 24.89 6.06
N ASP A 56 -10.33 24.01 6.34
CA ASP A 56 -10.09 22.70 6.98
C ASP A 56 -10.15 21.51 6.01
N ILE A 57 -10.34 21.79 4.71
CA ILE A 57 -10.39 20.74 3.69
C ILE A 57 -8.96 20.40 3.25
N TRP A 58 -8.50 19.20 3.61
CA TRP A 58 -7.17 18.68 3.27
C TRP A 58 -6.96 18.47 1.76
N TYR A 59 -8.03 18.19 1.01
CA TYR A 59 -8.01 17.95 -0.43
C TYR A 59 -9.30 18.44 -1.07
N GLN A 60 -9.20 19.13 -2.20
CA GLN A 60 -10.39 19.44 -2.98
C GLN A 60 -11.06 18.15 -3.47
N HIS A 61 -12.39 18.17 -3.67
CA HIS A 61 -13.13 16.98 -4.11
C HIS A 61 -12.59 16.38 -5.43
N SER A 62 -12.19 17.25 -6.37
CA SER A 62 -11.56 16.88 -7.63
C SER A 62 -10.21 16.17 -7.42
N GLU A 63 -9.38 16.68 -6.51
CA GLU A 63 -8.09 16.09 -6.16
C GLU A 63 -8.26 14.73 -5.49
N LEU A 64 -9.16 14.63 -4.52
CA LEU A 64 -9.46 13.37 -3.84
C LEU A 64 -9.95 12.31 -4.85
N SER A 65 -10.81 12.71 -5.78
CA SER A 65 -11.30 11.82 -6.84
C SER A 65 -10.17 11.37 -7.77
N ARG A 66 -9.24 12.27 -8.12
CA ARG A 66 -8.03 11.93 -8.89
C ARG A 66 -7.12 10.96 -8.13
N ILE A 67 -6.86 11.20 -6.84
CA ILE A 67 -6.05 10.34 -5.97
C ILE A 67 -6.68 8.94 -5.88
N LYS A 68 -8.00 8.87 -5.65
CA LYS A 68 -8.73 7.58 -5.62
C LYS A 68 -8.61 6.82 -6.93
N ARG A 69 -8.77 7.49 -8.08
CA ARG A 69 -8.61 6.83 -9.39
C ARG A 69 -7.20 6.27 -9.58
N LYS A 70 -6.16 7.04 -9.24
CA LYS A 70 -4.77 6.57 -9.29
C LYS A 70 -4.55 5.36 -8.37
N ALA A 71 -5.05 5.43 -7.14
CA ALA A 71 -4.93 4.35 -6.19
C ALA A 71 -5.62 3.06 -6.67
N LEU A 72 -6.81 3.17 -7.26
CA LEU A 72 -7.51 2.03 -7.86
C LEU A 72 -6.71 1.37 -9.00
N VAL A 73 -6.03 2.16 -9.83
CA VAL A 73 -5.15 1.62 -10.89
C VAL A 73 -4.00 0.82 -10.27
N VAL A 74 -3.30 1.40 -9.27
CA VAL A 74 -2.21 0.72 -8.55
C VAL A 74 -2.70 -0.56 -7.86
N SER A 75 -3.90 -0.53 -7.27
CA SER A 75 -4.49 -1.70 -6.62
C SER A 75 -4.84 -2.81 -7.60
N LYS A 76 -5.38 -2.47 -8.78
CA LYS A 76 -5.65 -3.46 -9.84
C LYS A 76 -4.37 -4.11 -10.35
N GLU A 77 -3.33 -3.30 -10.59
CA GLU A 77 -2.01 -3.80 -10.99
C GLU A 77 -1.42 -4.71 -9.91
N ALA A 78 -1.49 -4.31 -8.64
CA ALA A 78 -1.05 -5.15 -7.52
C ALA A 78 -1.80 -6.49 -7.50
N ASN A 79 -3.11 -6.47 -7.73
CA ASN A 79 -3.89 -7.70 -7.77
C ASN A 79 -3.46 -8.61 -8.93
N GLN A 80 -3.11 -8.05 -10.10
CA GLN A 80 -2.57 -8.82 -11.22
C GLN A 80 -1.24 -9.51 -10.90
N TYR A 81 -0.40 -8.91 -10.06
CA TYR A 81 0.82 -9.54 -9.55
C TYR A 81 0.57 -10.57 -8.43
N GLY A 82 -0.69 -10.85 -8.08
CA GLY A 82 -1.05 -11.83 -7.06
C GLY A 82 -1.02 -11.29 -5.63
N PHE A 83 -0.84 -9.99 -5.40
CA PHE A 83 -0.86 -9.45 -4.03
C PHE A 83 -2.21 -9.61 -3.33
N GLY A 84 -3.31 -9.71 -4.09
CA GLY A 84 -4.63 -9.95 -3.52
C GLY A 84 -4.78 -11.34 -2.88
N SER A 85 -4.12 -12.36 -3.43
CA SER A 85 -4.19 -13.73 -2.88
C SER A 85 -3.51 -13.82 -1.51
N LEU A 86 -2.39 -13.11 -1.32
CA LEU A 86 -1.70 -13.01 -0.02
C LEU A 86 -2.55 -12.35 1.07
N LEU A 87 -3.48 -11.48 0.68
CA LEU A 87 -4.43 -10.85 1.61
C LEU A 87 -5.71 -11.68 1.83
N THR A 88 -5.88 -12.77 1.08
CA THR A 88 -7.06 -13.61 1.21
C THR A 88 -6.99 -14.36 2.54
N ASN A 89 -8.12 -14.44 3.25
CA ASN A 89 -8.20 -15.05 4.58
C ASN A 89 -7.34 -14.42 5.68
N THR A 90 -6.70 -13.26 5.47
CA THR A 90 -5.90 -12.63 6.55
C THR A 90 -6.74 -11.79 7.50
N TYR A 91 -7.89 -11.31 7.06
CA TYR A 91 -8.76 -10.50 7.89
C TYR A 91 -9.73 -11.32 8.74
N GLY A 92 -9.72 -11.08 10.06
CA GLY A 92 -10.56 -11.79 11.03
C GLY A 92 -10.13 -13.24 11.29
N ARG A 93 -8.92 -13.61 10.87
CA ARG A 93 -8.28 -14.88 11.24
C ARG A 93 -7.08 -14.62 12.13
N ALA A 94 -6.62 -15.66 12.81
CA ALA A 94 -5.38 -15.68 13.56
C ALA A 94 -4.68 -17.01 13.25
N GLY A 95 -3.34 -16.99 13.15
CA GLY A 95 -2.53 -18.18 12.88
C GLY A 95 -1.25 -17.85 12.11
N ASP A 96 -0.33 -18.81 12.10
CA ASP A 96 1.00 -18.62 11.52
C ASP A 96 0.93 -18.44 10.00
N GLU A 97 0.08 -19.21 9.31
CA GLU A 97 -0.13 -19.06 7.85
C GLU A 97 -0.57 -17.66 7.45
N MET A 98 -1.43 -17.03 8.27
CA MET A 98 -1.82 -15.64 8.06
C MET A 98 -0.61 -14.72 8.22
N GLN A 99 0.14 -14.88 9.31
CA GLN A 99 1.28 -14.02 9.58
C GLN A 99 2.35 -14.15 8.49
N ASP A 100 2.60 -15.36 7.98
CA ASP A 100 3.52 -15.61 6.86
C ASP A 100 3.07 -14.94 5.56
N ALA A 101 1.76 -14.98 5.27
CA ALA A 101 1.19 -14.29 4.14
C ALA A 101 1.34 -12.76 4.28
N LEU A 102 1.12 -12.21 5.48
CA LEU A 102 1.32 -10.79 5.77
C LEU A 102 2.80 -10.38 5.73
N ASN A 103 3.71 -11.21 6.24
CA ASN A 103 5.15 -10.98 6.15
C ASN A 103 5.59 -10.92 4.68
N THR A 104 5.11 -11.85 3.86
CA THR A 104 5.38 -11.88 2.41
C THR A 104 4.79 -10.66 1.71
N TRP A 105 3.55 -10.29 2.05
CA TRP A 105 2.91 -9.09 1.50
C TRP A 105 3.66 -7.82 1.89
N SER A 106 4.05 -7.70 3.16
CA SER A 106 4.78 -6.57 3.72
C SER A 106 6.11 -6.34 3.00
N ARG A 107 6.91 -7.40 2.83
CA ARG A 107 8.21 -7.34 2.15
C ARG A 107 8.12 -6.88 0.69
N ASN A 108 7.09 -7.32 -0.02
CA ASN A 108 6.95 -7.10 -1.47
C ASN A 108 6.01 -5.92 -1.82
N GLY A 109 5.22 -5.46 -0.86
CA GLY A 109 4.11 -4.52 -1.03
C GLY A 109 4.37 -3.11 -0.49
N ASN A 110 5.62 -2.71 -0.25
CA ASN A 110 5.98 -1.45 0.42
C ASN A 110 5.30 -0.19 -0.17
N SER A 111 5.17 -0.09 -1.49
CA SER A 111 4.49 1.05 -2.16
C SER A 111 2.96 0.97 -2.18
N ARG A 112 2.38 -0.09 -1.59
CA ARG A 112 0.96 -0.44 -1.68
C ARG A 112 0.26 -0.44 -0.31
N ARG A 113 0.92 0.11 0.71
CA ARG A 113 0.37 0.35 2.05
C ARG A 113 -0.89 1.20 2.02
N GLY A 114 -1.89 0.80 2.80
CA GLY A 114 -3.19 1.47 2.86
C GLY A 114 -4.10 1.15 1.67
N LEU A 115 -3.64 0.36 0.69
CA LEU A 115 -4.42 -0.05 -0.47
C LEU A 115 -5.00 -1.46 -0.32
N GLU A 116 -4.83 -2.11 0.83
CA GLU A 116 -5.18 -3.52 1.07
C GLU A 116 -6.66 -3.79 0.73
N ARG A 117 -7.53 -2.87 1.14
CA ARG A 117 -8.97 -2.90 0.83
C ARG A 117 -9.26 -2.84 -0.67
N TRP A 118 -8.48 -2.09 -1.44
CA TRP A 118 -8.72 -1.96 -2.88
C TRP A 118 -8.05 -3.06 -3.69
N ILE A 119 -7.08 -3.76 -3.11
CA ILE A 119 -6.39 -4.90 -3.73
C ILE A 119 -7.21 -6.17 -3.55
N ASN A 120 -7.87 -6.36 -2.41
CA ASN A 120 -8.67 -7.55 -2.11
C ASN A 120 -10.16 -7.20 -1.90
N ASP A 121 -10.99 -7.56 -2.90
CA ASP A 121 -12.43 -7.29 -2.89
C ASP A 121 -13.19 -8.04 -1.78
N GLU A 122 -12.79 -9.27 -1.46
CA GLU A 122 -13.39 -10.04 -0.36
C GLU A 122 -13.17 -9.33 0.97
N TYR A 123 -11.95 -8.81 1.18
CA TYR A 123 -11.61 -8.01 2.35
C TYR A 123 -12.43 -6.72 2.39
N ALA A 124 -12.59 -6.05 1.24
CA ALA A 124 -13.43 -4.86 1.13
C ALA A 124 -14.89 -5.13 1.50
N ALA A 125 -15.44 -6.24 1.03
CA ALA A 125 -16.81 -6.68 1.33
C ALA A 125 -16.97 -6.97 2.83
N LYS A 126 -16.08 -7.76 3.43
CA LYS A 126 -16.09 -8.09 4.86
C LYS A 126 -16.06 -6.84 5.74
N ARG A 127 -15.18 -5.86 5.46
CA ARG A 127 -15.13 -4.59 6.20
C ARG A 127 -16.40 -3.77 6.04
N SER A 128 -16.96 -3.74 4.83
CA SER A 128 -18.20 -3.01 4.56
C SER A 128 -19.38 -3.62 5.33
N ASP A 129 -19.45 -4.95 5.38
CA ASP A 129 -20.48 -5.68 6.14
C ASP A 129 -20.34 -5.49 7.65
N ILE A 130 -19.12 -5.54 8.20
CA ILE A 130 -18.86 -5.24 9.61
C ILE A 130 -19.29 -3.81 9.92
N ARG A 131 -18.85 -2.83 9.12
CA ARG A 131 -19.23 -1.42 9.31
C ARG A 131 -20.76 -1.25 9.32
N ARG A 132 -21.47 -1.86 8.37
CA ARG A 132 -22.93 -1.82 8.30
C ARG A 132 -23.55 -2.39 9.58
N ARG A 133 -23.08 -3.57 10.04
CA ARG A 133 -23.56 -4.19 11.29
C ARG A 133 -23.27 -3.33 12.52
N THR A 134 -22.08 -2.73 12.61
CA THR A 134 -21.72 -1.82 13.71
C THR A 134 -22.67 -0.63 13.78
N ILE A 135 -22.93 0.05 12.65
CA ILE A 135 -23.86 1.18 12.58
C ILE A 135 -25.25 0.75 13.03
N GLN A 136 -25.76 -0.37 12.51
CA GLN A 136 -27.08 -0.89 12.90
C GLN A 136 -27.15 -1.22 14.40
N SER A 137 -26.12 -1.84 14.96
CA SER A 137 -26.07 -2.17 16.38
C SER A 137 -26.04 -0.94 17.28
N VAL A 138 -25.28 0.09 16.90
CA VAL A 138 -25.26 1.38 17.63
C VAL A 138 -26.63 2.04 17.58
N LEU A 139 -27.26 2.13 16.41
CA LEU A 139 -28.60 2.72 16.26
C LEU A 139 -29.67 1.97 17.08
N ARG A 140 -29.59 0.63 17.11
CA ARG A 140 -30.48 -0.21 17.93
C ARG A 140 -30.26 0.04 19.42
N ALA A 141 -29.00 0.10 19.86
CA ALA A 141 -28.69 0.38 21.26
C ALA A 141 -29.17 1.78 21.68
N GLN A 142 -28.96 2.79 20.84
CA GLN A 142 -29.47 4.15 21.06
C GLN A 142 -31.00 4.18 21.13
N THR A 143 -31.68 3.45 20.26
CA THR A 143 -33.15 3.35 20.27
C THR A 143 -33.64 2.70 21.56
N LYS A 144 -33.03 1.58 21.96
CA LYS A 144 -33.35 0.90 23.22
C LYS A 144 -33.13 1.80 24.45
N MET A 145 -32.01 2.53 24.50
CA MET A 145 -31.73 3.46 25.61
C MET A 145 -32.78 4.58 25.69
N ARG A 146 -33.30 5.05 24.55
CA ARG A 146 -34.40 6.03 24.51
C ARG A 146 -35.72 5.43 24.99
N GLU A 147 -36.06 4.22 24.53
CA GLU A 147 -37.28 3.51 24.94
C GLU A 147 -37.31 3.20 26.45
N GLU A 148 -36.15 2.90 27.02
CA GLU A 148 -35.99 2.63 28.46
C GLU A 148 -35.77 3.91 29.30
N ALA A 149 -35.86 5.10 28.67
CA ALA A 149 -35.63 6.41 29.31
C ALA A 149 -34.31 6.49 30.09
N ILE A 150 -33.25 5.84 29.60
CA ILE A 150 -31.93 5.83 30.22
C ILE A 150 -31.24 7.17 29.95
N ASN A 151 -31.28 8.06 30.94
CA ASN A 151 -30.63 9.38 30.87
C ASN A 151 -29.20 9.40 31.43
N ASN A 152 -28.69 8.25 31.90
CA ASN A 152 -27.33 8.15 32.43
C ASN A 152 -26.31 8.11 31.28
N VAL A 153 -25.57 9.21 31.11
CA VAL A 153 -24.56 9.39 30.06
C VAL A 153 -23.43 8.36 30.18
N ASP A 154 -22.91 8.11 31.38
CA ASP A 154 -21.81 7.16 31.60
C ASP A 154 -22.21 5.73 31.21
N TYR A 155 -23.46 5.35 31.49
CA TYR A 155 -24.01 4.08 31.06
C TYR A 155 -24.07 4.01 29.53
N GLY A 156 -24.55 5.07 28.87
CA GLY A 156 -24.61 5.13 27.41
C GLY A 156 -23.23 5.01 26.75
N ILE A 157 -22.23 5.73 27.28
CA ILE A 157 -20.83 5.61 26.85
C ILE A 157 -20.36 4.16 27.00
N LYS A 158 -20.58 3.55 28.17
CA LYS A 158 -20.16 2.17 28.43
C LYS A 158 -20.78 1.17 27.46
N VAL A 159 -22.06 1.33 27.10
CA VAL A 159 -22.75 0.47 26.13
C VAL A 159 -22.15 0.64 24.73
N ILE A 160 -21.99 1.88 24.27
CA ILE A 160 -21.45 2.17 22.93
C ILE A 160 -19.99 1.73 22.82
N SER A 161 -19.17 1.96 23.85
CA SER A 161 -17.77 1.50 23.91
C SER A 161 -17.67 -0.01 23.79
N ARG A 162 -18.49 -0.77 24.52
CA ARG A 162 -18.53 -2.24 24.41
C ARG A 162 -18.90 -2.71 23.00
N LEU A 163 -19.86 -2.05 22.35
CA LEU A 163 -20.20 -2.35 20.96
C LEU A 163 -19.02 -2.06 20.02
N SER A 164 -18.38 -0.90 20.17
CA SER A 164 -17.19 -0.53 19.39
C SER A 164 -16.06 -1.55 19.55
N GLU A 165 -15.76 -1.96 20.79
CA GLU A 165 -14.75 -2.98 21.10
C GLU A 165 -15.07 -4.33 20.45
N ALA A 166 -16.32 -4.78 20.54
CA ALA A 166 -16.76 -6.05 19.97
C ALA A 166 -16.67 -6.07 18.44
N PHE A 167 -17.04 -4.99 17.77
CA PHE A 167 -16.98 -4.92 16.30
C PHE A 167 -15.59 -4.59 15.74
N SER A 168 -14.66 -4.10 16.57
CA SER A 168 -13.31 -3.72 16.14
C SER A 168 -12.27 -4.82 16.34
N VAL A 169 -12.61 -5.97 16.95
CA VAL A 169 -11.66 -7.07 17.23
C VAL A 169 -10.87 -7.46 15.99
N ASP A 170 -11.54 -7.79 14.89
CA ASP A 170 -10.88 -8.23 13.65
C ASP A 170 -9.97 -7.15 13.06
N SER A 171 -10.41 -5.89 13.08
CA SER A 171 -9.58 -4.76 12.61
C SER A 171 -8.35 -4.55 13.48
N ARG A 172 -8.48 -4.69 14.80
CA ARG A 172 -7.35 -4.55 15.74
C ARG A 172 -6.35 -5.69 15.56
N ASN A 173 -6.84 -6.93 15.47
CA ASN A 173 -5.99 -8.10 15.26
C ASN A 173 -5.24 -8.00 13.93
N PHE A 174 -5.94 -7.62 12.85
CA PHE A 174 -5.29 -7.39 11.56
C PHE A 174 -4.25 -6.27 11.63
N ALA A 175 -4.57 -5.13 12.23
CA ALA A 175 -3.63 -4.02 12.35
C ALA A 175 -2.39 -4.40 13.16
N TYR A 176 -2.56 -5.19 14.22
CA TYR A 176 -1.46 -5.71 15.03
C TYR A 176 -0.57 -6.69 14.25
N ALA A 177 -1.18 -7.66 13.55
CA ALA A 177 -0.45 -8.61 12.70
C ALA A 177 0.31 -7.93 11.56
N MET A 178 -0.30 -6.89 10.96
CA MET A 178 0.36 -6.03 9.98
C MET A 178 1.55 -5.30 10.60
N ALA A 179 1.42 -4.73 11.80
CA ALA A 179 2.54 -4.04 12.46
C ALA A 179 3.74 -4.98 12.69
N ILE A 180 3.48 -6.24 13.09
CA ILE A 180 4.53 -7.27 13.21
C ILE A 180 5.15 -7.56 11.84
N ALA A 181 4.34 -7.71 10.80
CA ALA A 181 4.85 -7.96 9.46
C ALA A 181 5.72 -6.79 8.94
N ASP A 182 5.44 -5.57 9.38
CA ASP A 182 6.18 -4.37 9.01
C ASP A 182 7.53 -4.34 9.71
N GLU A 183 7.54 -4.65 11.01
CA GLU A 183 8.76 -4.82 11.79
C GLU A 183 9.67 -5.88 11.17
N VAL A 184 9.13 -7.07 10.85
CA VAL A 184 9.87 -8.15 10.20
C VAL A 184 10.41 -7.73 8.84
N ALA A 185 9.63 -7.02 8.03
CA ALA A 185 10.10 -6.55 6.73
C ALA A 185 11.23 -5.53 6.86
N MET A 186 11.19 -4.65 7.87
CA MET A 186 12.26 -3.69 8.13
C MET A 186 13.56 -4.38 8.54
N SER A 187 13.51 -5.39 9.42
CA SER A 187 14.72 -6.11 9.84
C SER A 187 15.46 -6.75 8.66
N HIS A 188 14.74 -7.33 7.70
CA HIS A 188 15.38 -7.90 6.50
C HIS A 188 16.00 -6.85 5.57
N VAL A 189 15.43 -5.64 5.50
CA VAL A 189 16.02 -4.55 4.71
C VAL A 189 17.38 -4.14 5.29
N GLU A 190 17.53 -4.13 6.61
CA GLU A 190 18.81 -3.83 7.27
C GLU A 190 19.86 -4.92 7.01
N GLU A 191 19.46 -6.19 7.05
CA GLU A 191 20.33 -7.33 6.70
C GLU A 191 20.80 -7.26 5.25
N ASP A 192 19.88 -7.06 4.31
CA ASP A 192 20.19 -6.95 2.88
C ASP A 192 21.10 -5.75 2.60
N TYR A 193 20.86 -4.62 3.26
CA TYR A 193 21.71 -3.43 3.12
C TYR A 193 23.13 -3.68 3.66
N SER A 194 23.25 -4.38 4.80
CA SER A 194 24.55 -4.78 5.37
C SER A 194 25.33 -5.66 4.40
N ILE A 195 24.69 -6.66 3.81
CA ILE A 195 25.30 -7.57 2.82
C ILE A 195 25.76 -6.79 1.58
N VAL A 196 24.94 -5.86 1.08
CA VAL A 196 25.29 -5.02 -0.08
C VAL A 196 26.48 -4.11 0.23
N GLN A 197 26.52 -3.49 1.42
CA GLN A 197 27.64 -2.65 1.85
C GLN A 197 28.93 -3.46 1.99
N GLU A 198 28.87 -4.66 2.56
CA GLU A 198 30.02 -5.55 2.69
C GLU A 198 30.57 -5.96 1.31
N ARG A 199 29.68 -6.32 0.37
CA ARG A 199 30.06 -6.64 -1.01
C ARG A 199 30.72 -5.45 -1.71
N LYS A 200 30.17 -4.23 -1.53
CA LYS A 200 30.73 -3.00 -2.11
C LYS A 200 32.10 -2.69 -1.53
N ALA A 201 32.29 -2.84 -0.21
CA ALA A 201 33.56 -2.65 0.46
C ALA A 201 34.62 -3.66 -0.03
N LYS A 202 34.25 -4.93 -0.16
CA LYS A 202 35.13 -5.99 -0.73
C LYS A 202 35.54 -5.68 -2.17
N ALA A 203 34.60 -5.25 -3.01
CA ALA A 203 34.89 -4.87 -4.40
C ALA A 203 35.86 -3.68 -4.49
N LEU A 204 35.67 -2.66 -3.65
CA LEU A 204 36.58 -1.50 -3.58
C LEU A 204 37.99 -1.90 -3.11
N ALA A 205 38.10 -2.74 -2.08
CA ALA A 205 39.39 -3.25 -1.59
C ALA A 205 40.10 -4.08 -2.67
N GLN A 206 39.37 -4.91 -3.41
CA GLN A 206 39.93 -5.68 -4.53
C GLN A 206 40.42 -4.76 -5.67
N GLN A 207 39.67 -3.71 -5.99
CA GLN A 207 40.07 -2.72 -7.00
C GLN A 207 41.35 -1.97 -6.58
N GLN A 208 41.46 -1.58 -5.31
CA GLN A 208 42.67 -0.96 -4.75
C GLN A 208 43.87 -1.91 -4.81
N HIS A 209 43.67 -3.19 -4.48
CA HIS A 209 44.73 -4.19 -4.57
C HIS A 209 45.20 -4.43 -6.02
N MET A 210 44.29 -4.39 -7.01
CA MET A 210 44.68 -4.49 -8.42
C MET A 210 45.41 -3.22 -8.91
N ALA A 211 45.05 -2.04 -8.42
CA ALA A 211 45.74 -0.78 -8.75
C ALA A 211 47.13 -0.69 -8.13
N ALA A 212 47.34 -1.30 -6.96
CA ALA A 212 48.65 -1.38 -6.29
C ALA A 212 49.57 -2.46 -6.87
N ALA A 213 49.07 -3.32 -7.77
CA ALA A 213 49.93 -4.28 -8.44
C ALA A 213 50.96 -3.53 -9.29
N PRO A 214 52.26 -3.79 -9.11
CA PRO A 214 53.29 -3.09 -9.87
C PRO A 214 53.05 -3.32 -11.36
N PRO A 215 53.22 -2.28 -12.21
CA PRO A 215 53.01 -2.40 -13.64
C PRO A 215 53.83 -3.57 -14.14
N ARG A 216 53.16 -4.59 -14.69
CA ARG A 216 53.84 -5.75 -15.26
C ARG A 216 54.73 -5.20 -16.37
N LEU A 217 56.04 -5.26 -16.14
CA LEU A 217 57.01 -4.97 -17.19
C LEU A 217 56.61 -5.81 -18.41
N PRO A 218 56.53 -5.21 -19.61
CA PRO A 218 56.13 -5.92 -20.81
C PRO A 218 57.01 -7.17 -20.94
N GLN A 219 56.41 -8.34 -20.74
CA GLN A 219 57.13 -9.58 -20.99
C GLN A 219 57.41 -9.59 -22.48
N ARG A 220 58.69 -9.37 -22.81
CA ARG A 220 59.23 -9.46 -24.15
C ARG A 220 58.87 -10.84 -24.69
N THR A 221 57.81 -10.91 -25.48
CA THR A 221 57.42 -12.09 -26.23
C THR A 221 58.61 -12.47 -27.11
N ARG A 222 59.38 -13.46 -26.66
CA ARG A 222 60.30 -14.16 -27.54
C ARG A 222 59.42 -14.82 -28.59
N GLY A 223 59.50 -14.30 -29.82
CA GLY A 223 58.82 -14.86 -30.98
C GLY A 223 59.13 -16.36 -31.06
N LEU A 224 58.12 -17.16 -30.78
CA LEU A 224 58.10 -18.56 -31.14
C LEU A 224 57.56 -18.62 -32.57
N SER A 225 58.51 -18.98 -33.44
CA SER A 225 58.45 -19.30 -34.84
C SER A 225 57.07 -19.65 -35.41
N LEU A 226 56.77 -19.01 -36.55
CA LEU A 226 55.96 -19.57 -37.62
C LEU A 226 56.44 -20.99 -37.95
N THR A 227 55.54 -21.97 -37.84
CA THR A 227 55.27 -23.07 -38.79
C THR A 227 53.95 -23.67 -38.28
N GLY A 228 52.79 -23.44 -38.88
CA GLY A 228 52.42 -23.80 -40.23
C GLY A 228 51.23 -24.75 -40.14
N HIS A 229 50.05 -24.32 -40.58
CA HIS A 229 49.14 -25.05 -41.48
C HIS A 229 47.79 -24.32 -41.60
N PRO A 230 47.28 -24.14 -42.83
CA PRO A 230 45.88 -23.80 -43.09
C PRO A 230 45.05 -25.09 -43.21
N GLU A 231 43.80 -25.05 -42.78
CA GLU A 231 42.62 -25.68 -43.42
C GLU A 231 41.41 -25.51 -42.48
N GLU A 232 40.46 -24.66 -42.89
CA GLU A 232 39.16 -25.08 -43.43
C GLU A 232 38.20 -25.69 -42.41
N SER A 233 37.20 -24.89 -42.00
CA SER A 233 35.81 -25.34 -42.17
C SER A 233 34.83 -24.20 -41.88
N PHE A 234 34.35 -23.59 -42.97
CA PHE A 234 33.04 -22.97 -42.99
C PHE A 234 31.99 -24.07 -42.82
N ARG A 235 31.23 -24.05 -41.72
CA ARG A 235 29.90 -24.65 -41.69
C ARG A 235 28.88 -23.60 -41.28
N HIS A 236 28.14 -23.17 -42.30
CA HIS A 236 26.79 -22.63 -42.16
C HIS A 236 25.94 -23.56 -41.31
N PHE A 237 25.20 -23.01 -40.36
CA PHE A 237 23.91 -23.55 -39.96
C PHE A 237 22.91 -22.40 -39.91
N TYR A 238 21.79 -22.67 -40.58
CA TYR A 238 20.56 -21.89 -40.66
C TYR A 238 19.92 -21.70 -39.27
#